data_AF-A0A940RDC1-F1
#
_entry.id   AF-A0A940RDC1-F1
#
_cell.length_a   1.000
_cell.length_b   1.000
_cell.length_c   1.000
_cell.angle_alpha   90.00
_cell.angle_beta   90.00
_cell.angle_gamma   90.00
#
_symmetry.space_group_name_H-M   'P 1'
#
loop_
_entity.id
_entity.type
_entity.pdbx_description
1 polymer ?
#
loop_
_entity_poly.entity_id
_entity_poly.type
_entity_poly.pdbx_seq_one_letter_code
_entity_poly.pdbx_strand_id
1 'polypeptide(L)'
;MKQRITSKAFTGKLILIFLLTSAYSGFGQKTVVVDSSLPNYRVVIPGIEYKRSGLYQFFWGKHYRKEWTTPVAVPVINLDTIKGGLKAVKQGGGRQSKTLRLQDKNGKQYVLRSVDKDYGGALPEIALGTFIEDLAKDQVSTAHPFAAVTIPVMIDAAGVFHTNPQIVYVPYTPSLGEYNETFASLLCLFEERPDEDQSDAPNFGYSEDVKGTEKMYEKIRSENDHRVDQKAFVKARLFDMFVGDWGRHDDQWRWAEFDSADYKIYKPIPRDRDQAYTQFDGFLLKKILGREELETLQTFEGRIKNVKKYNFPARYIDRQLTNEVPKQTWIDIAKELQQKLTDNIIELSVKQMPEEMFRISGNEIIRKLKSRRDLLDKYAEKYYRFINKEVEVVGTTEDEYFEIKKLNDKETQINIYDLNKEGQPKKNPFYSRTFTSDETHEVRLYGLGGNDIYKIDGSDNGTKIRIIGGPDKDSLVNESRTRIRYYDNPGNFVSGNVRKHLSNDSSINEYNYKAFKYNVGHTIKLPFYSNTRGIHVMGGYTYTRQGWRKEPFSWSQTLRFVYSFTNKSFGGDYTGIFNQVIGKWNILLNASYDQVLKNYFFGVGNESPYTKKIDYYTLHTSDGNGSIGLN
;
A
#
# COMPACT_ATOMS: atom_id res chain seq x y z
N MET A 1 -23.43 22.56 -13.95
CA MET A 1 -22.03 22.22 -14.28
C MET A 1 -21.28 21.92 -12.98
N LYS A 2 -21.08 20.64 -12.68
CA LYS A 2 -20.40 20.15 -11.47
C LYS A 2 -18.90 19.99 -11.77
N GLN A 3 -18.05 20.89 -11.28
CA GLN A 3 -16.61 20.64 -11.23
C GLN A 3 -16.33 19.64 -10.10
N ARG A 4 -16.04 18.39 -10.47
CA ARG A 4 -15.43 17.39 -9.60
C ARG A 4 -14.01 17.86 -9.27
N ILE A 5 -13.82 18.50 -8.12
CA ILE A 5 -12.51 18.67 -7.51
C ILE A 5 -12.15 17.34 -6.85
N THR A 6 -11.67 16.40 -7.66
CA THR A 6 -10.99 15.20 -7.16
C THR A 6 -9.62 15.60 -6.63
N SER A 7 -9.29 15.08 -5.45
CA SER A 7 -8.10 15.36 -4.65
C SER A 7 -6.77 15.26 -5.43
N LYS A 8 -6.33 16.39 -5.99
CA LYS A 8 -4.93 16.66 -6.41
C LYS A 8 -4.07 17.25 -5.27
N ALA A 9 -4.51 17.16 -4.02
CA ALA A 9 -3.93 17.93 -2.92
C ALA A 9 -2.78 17.23 -2.15
N PHE A 10 -2.34 16.03 -2.55
CA PHE A 10 -1.35 15.28 -1.75
C PHE A 10 0.12 15.50 -2.17
N THR A 11 0.38 16.24 -3.26
CA THR A 11 1.73 16.36 -3.83
C THR A 11 2.25 17.82 -3.91
N GLY A 12 1.53 18.79 -3.34
CA GLY A 12 1.79 20.22 -3.55
C GLY A 12 2.53 20.99 -2.44
N LYS A 13 3.05 20.34 -1.39
CA LYS A 13 3.73 21.03 -0.25
C LYS A 13 5.16 20.56 -0.01
N LEU A 14 5.92 20.41 -1.09
CA LEU A 14 7.34 20.04 -1.03
C LEU A 14 8.17 20.86 -2.03
N ILE A 15 8.10 22.18 -1.92
CA ILE A 15 9.04 23.07 -2.62
C ILE A 15 9.35 24.25 -1.68
N LEU A 16 10.55 24.28 -1.09
CA LEU A 16 11.49 25.42 -1.22
C LEU A 16 12.85 25.15 -0.54
N ILE A 17 13.91 25.50 -1.27
CA ILE A 17 15.29 25.89 -0.90
C ILE A 17 16.29 24.78 -0.50
N PHE A 18 17.20 24.42 -1.43
CA PHE A 18 18.60 24.88 -1.42
C PHE A 18 19.19 24.76 -2.85
N LEU A 19 19.86 25.83 -3.30
CA LEU A 19 20.63 25.91 -4.55
C LEU A 19 21.94 25.13 -4.39
N LEU A 20 22.21 24.23 -5.33
CA LEU A 20 23.57 23.88 -5.77
C LEU A 20 23.50 23.34 -7.20
N THR A 21 24.34 23.92 -8.04
CA THR A 21 24.49 23.65 -9.46
C THR A 21 25.04 22.24 -9.69
N SER A 22 24.41 21.46 -10.57
CA SER A 22 25.06 20.34 -11.25
C SER A 22 24.56 20.26 -12.68
N ALA A 23 25.51 20.16 -13.60
CA ALA A 23 25.30 20.11 -15.04
C ALA A 23 24.37 18.94 -15.43
N TYR A 24 23.42 19.25 -16.29
CA TYR A 24 22.54 18.31 -16.96
C TYR A 24 23.36 17.27 -17.72
N SER A 25 23.16 15.99 -17.41
CA SER A 25 23.45 14.89 -18.33
C SER A 25 22.21 13.99 -18.34
N GLY A 26 21.58 13.81 -19.50
CA GLY A 26 20.46 12.88 -19.64
C GLY A 26 20.90 11.47 -19.25
N PHE A 27 20.29 10.91 -18.21
CA PHE A 27 20.60 9.56 -17.72
C PHE A 27 19.60 8.56 -18.29
N GLY A 28 19.96 7.95 -19.42
CA GLY A 28 19.58 6.54 -19.66
C GLY A 28 20.40 5.64 -18.72
N GLN A 29 19.83 4.51 -18.29
CA GLN A 29 20.52 3.49 -17.50
C GLN A 29 21.90 3.16 -18.11
N LYS A 30 22.99 3.28 -17.33
CA LYS A 30 24.36 2.99 -17.78
C LYS A 30 24.90 1.75 -17.07
N THR A 31 24.49 0.57 -17.54
CA THR A 31 25.21 -0.67 -17.17
C THR A 31 26.57 -0.66 -17.88
N VAL A 32 27.66 -0.62 -17.11
CA VAL A 32 29.02 -0.57 -17.67
C VAL A 32 29.57 -1.98 -17.73
N VAL A 33 29.90 -2.47 -18.93
CA VAL A 33 30.59 -3.75 -19.12
C VAL A 33 32.08 -3.55 -18.86
N VAL A 34 32.64 -4.35 -17.94
CA VAL A 34 34.04 -4.30 -17.50
C VAL A 34 34.89 -5.36 -18.20
N ASP A 35 34.31 -6.50 -18.56
CA ASP A 35 34.98 -7.59 -19.29
C ASP A 35 34.02 -8.29 -20.27
N SER A 36 34.55 -8.67 -21.43
CA SER A 36 33.86 -9.33 -22.55
C SER A 36 34.35 -10.76 -22.81
N SER A 37 35.33 -11.27 -22.06
CA SER A 37 36.05 -12.51 -22.38
C SER A 37 35.37 -13.81 -21.90
N LEU A 38 34.42 -13.75 -20.97
CA LEU A 38 33.68 -14.93 -20.51
C LEU A 38 32.55 -15.28 -21.51
N PRO A 39 32.47 -16.51 -22.06
CA PRO A 39 31.51 -16.81 -23.14
C PRO A 39 30.04 -16.73 -22.70
N ASN A 40 29.73 -17.07 -21.44
CA ASN A 40 28.37 -17.11 -20.90
C ASN A 40 28.10 -16.06 -19.81
N TYR A 41 29.12 -15.28 -19.44
CA TYR A 41 29.03 -14.27 -18.39
C TYR A 41 29.57 -12.92 -18.88
N ARG A 42 29.12 -11.85 -18.25
CA ARG A 42 29.70 -10.52 -18.39
C ARG A 42 29.94 -9.95 -17.01
N VAL A 43 31.09 -9.31 -16.83
CA VAL A 43 31.33 -8.50 -15.65
C VAL A 43 30.74 -7.13 -15.90
N VAL A 44 29.77 -6.73 -15.10
CA VAL A 44 29.04 -5.46 -15.25
C VAL A 44 29.07 -4.65 -13.97
N ILE A 45 28.95 -3.32 -14.08
CA ILE A 45 28.64 -2.44 -12.96
C ILE A 45 27.15 -2.08 -13.07
N PRO A 46 26.30 -2.47 -12.11
CA PRO A 46 24.84 -2.29 -12.20
C PRO A 46 24.40 -0.84 -12.39
N GLY A 47 25.05 0.10 -11.69
CA GLY A 47 24.75 1.53 -11.78
C GLY A 47 25.90 2.39 -11.24
N ILE A 48 26.89 2.66 -12.10
CA ILE A 48 28.06 3.49 -11.78
C ILE A 48 27.67 4.92 -11.36
N GLU A 49 26.56 5.41 -11.88
CA GLU A 49 25.96 6.71 -11.59
C GLU A 49 25.60 6.89 -10.12
N TYR A 50 25.44 5.81 -9.34
CA TYR A 50 25.14 5.87 -7.91
C TYR A 50 26.37 6.12 -7.03
N LYS A 51 27.58 6.18 -7.62
CA LYS A 51 28.81 6.56 -6.91
C LYS A 51 28.70 8.01 -6.43
N ARG A 52 28.83 8.21 -5.11
CA ARG A 52 28.69 9.51 -4.44
C ARG A 52 29.73 9.67 -3.33
N SER A 53 30.09 10.92 -3.02
CA SER A 53 31.03 11.24 -1.93
C SER A 53 30.46 10.95 -0.54
N GLY A 54 31.33 10.82 0.47
CA GLY A 54 30.89 10.54 1.85
C GLY A 54 29.96 11.61 2.43
N LEU A 55 30.19 12.89 2.11
CA LEU A 55 29.31 13.99 2.54
C LEU A 55 27.91 13.89 1.90
N TYR A 56 27.84 13.53 0.63
CA TYR A 56 26.55 13.28 -0.04
C TYR A 56 25.80 12.12 0.63
N GLN A 57 26.50 11.01 0.89
CA GLN A 57 25.93 9.85 1.56
C GLN A 57 25.49 10.15 3.00
N PHE A 58 26.14 11.08 3.70
CA PHE A 58 25.69 11.52 5.02
C PHE A 58 24.29 12.15 4.98
N PHE A 59 24.02 13.01 3.99
CA PHE A 59 22.72 13.69 3.88
C PHE A 59 21.66 12.82 3.21
N TRP A 60 22.01 12.17 2.10
CA TRP A 60 21.06 11.48 1.22
C TRP A 60 21.09 9.96 1.34
N GLY A 61 22.07 9.40 2.03
CA GLY A 61 22.13 7.99 2.39
C GLY A 61 23.25 7.20 1.71
N LYS A 62 23.75 6.19 2.44
CA LYS A 62 24.72 5.21 1.92
C LYS A 62 24.00 4.16 1.08
N HIS A 63 22.82 3.73 1.54
CA HIS A 63 21.98 2.71 0.91
C HIS A 63 22.78 1.48 0.45
N TYR A 64 22.46 0.96 -0.74
CA TYR A 64 23.19 -0.09 -1.43
C TYR A 64 24.15 0.43 -2.51
N ARG A 65 24.65 1.67 -2.39
CA ARG A 65 25.51 2.29 -3.42
C ARG A 65 26.78 1.47 -3.70
N LYS A 66 27.29 0.76 -2.69
CA LYS A 66 28.47 -0.10 -2.87
C LYS A 66 28.15 -1.29 -3.77
N GLU A 67 27.00 -1.92 -3.58
CA GLU A 67 26.47 -3.03 -4.36
C GLU A 67 26.18 -2.57 -5.79
N TRP A 68 25.59 -1.38 -5.97
CA TRP A 68 25.34 -0.79 -7.28
C TRP A 68 26.61 -0.46 -8.08
N THR A 69 27.73 -0.20 -7.41
CA THR A 69 28.98 0.26 -8.04
C THR A 69 30.08 -0.79 -8.08
N THR A 70 29.84 -1.98 -7.52
CA THR A 70 30.79 -3.09 -7.53
C THR A 70 30.65 -3.89 -8.83
N PRO A 71 31.75 -4.14 -9.58
CA PRO A 71 31.73 -5.05 -10.71
C PRO A 71 31.26 -6.45 -10.29
N VAL A 72 30.37 -7.05 -11.07
CA VAL A 72 29.74 -8.33 -10.76
C VAL A 72 29.60 -9.18 -12.01
N ALA A 73 29.96 -10.46 -11.92
CA ALA A 73 29.73 -11.41 -13.00
C ALA A 73 28.25 -11.83 -13.05
N VAL A 74 27.61 -11.62 -14.19
CA VAL A 74 26.21 -12.01 -14.43
C VAL A 74 26.07 -12.83 -15.72
N PRO A 75 25.14 -13.78 -15.77
CA PRO A 75 24.91 -14.57 -16.98
C PRO A 75 24.40 -13.69 -18.12
N VAL A 76 24.84 -13.99 -19.35
CA VAL A 76 24.32 -13.37 -20.57
C VAL A 76 23.11 -14.15 -21.04
N ILE A 77 21.97 -13.48 -21.22
CA ILE A 77 20.78 -14.13 -21.79
C ILE A 77 20.93 -14.22 -23.31
N ASN A 78 20.67 -15.41 -23.87
CA ASN A 78 20.51 -15.62 -25.29
C ASN A 78 19.05 -15.97 -25.58
N LEU A 79 18.32 -15.03 -26.19
CA LEU A 79 16.90 -15.20 -26.49
C LEU A 79 16.63 -16.31 -27.51
N ASP A 80 17.59 -16.66 -28.37
CA ASP A 80 17.39 -17.71 -29.38
C ASP A 80 17.39 -19.12 -28.79
N THR A 81 18.07 -19.32 -27.66
CA THR A 81 18.27 -20.64 -27.07
C THR A 81 17.57 -20.81 -25.72
N ILE A 82 17.44 -19.74 -24.93
CA ILE A 82 16.81 -19.83 -23.61
C ILE A 82 15.34 -20.26 -23.75
N LYS A 83 14.92 -21.23 -22.93
CA LYS A 83 13.55 -21.81 -22.96
C LYS A 83 13.10 -22.29 -24.36
N GLY A 84 14.04 -22.69 -25.23
CA GLY A 84 13.74 -23.15 -26.58
C GLY A 84 13.49 -22.04 -27.60
N GLY A 85 13.90 -20.81 -27.28
CA GLY A 85 13.74 -19.63 -28.12
C GLY A 85 12.57 -18.75 -27.65
N LEU A 86 12.87 -17.50 -27.30
CA LEU A 86 11.92 -16.49 -26.85
C LEU A 86 11.82 -15.36 -27.87
N LYS A 87 10.58 -14.98 -28.19
CA LYS A 87 10.28 -13.81 -29.03
C LYS A 87 9.79 -12.66 -28.17
N ALA A 88 10.26 -11.45 -28.48
CA ALA A 88 9.71 -10.25 -27.89
C ALA A 88 8.31 -9.97 -28.44
N VAL A 89 7.34 -9.78 -27.55
CA VAL A 89 5.92 -9.63 -27.93
C VAL A 89 5.40 -8.24 -27.66
N LYS A 90 5.76 -7.66 -26.51
CA LYS A 90 5.20 -6.38 -26.09
C LYS A 90 6.10 -5.69 -25.09
N GLN A 91 6.53 -4.47 -25.42
CA GLN A 91 7.06 -3.57 -24.42
C GLN A 91 5.91 -3.00 -23.57
N GLY A 92 6.15 -2.97 -22.27
CA GLY A 92 5.34 -2.30 -21.29
C GLY A 92 6.22 -1.79 -20.16
N GLY A 93 5.66 -1.76 -18.97
CA GLY A 93 6.29 -1.13 -17.82
C GLY A 93 5.48 0.07 -17.38
N GLY A 94 5.35 0.20 -16.06
CA GLY A 94 4.71 1.37 -15.48
C GLY A 94 5.64 2.58 -15.51
N ARG A 95 5.30 3.58 -14.73
CA ARG A 95 6.03 4.83 -14.54
C ARG A 95 7.44 4.72 -13.95
N GLN A 96 7.94 3.49 -13.71
CA GLN A 96 9.11 3.20 -12.87
C GLN A 96 10.11 2.20 -13.50
N SER A 97 9.70 1.34 -14.43
CA SER A 97 10.58 0.31 -14.99
C SER A 97 10.26 0.04 -16.45
N LYS A 98 11.29 -0.31 -17.23
CA LYS A 98 11.14 -0.83 -18.59
C LYS A 98 10.89 -2.34 -18.50
N THR A 99 9.75 -2.81 -19.01
CA THR A 99 9.39 -4.24 -18.99
C THR A 99 9.17 -4.74 -20.41
N LEU A 100 9.81 -5.82 -20.81
CA LEU A 100 9.57 -6.50 -22.08
C LEU A 100 8.92 -7.85 -21.83
N ARG A 101 7.76 -8.09 -22.45
CA ARG A 101 7.13 -9.42 -22.46
C ARG A 101 7.77 -10.25 -23.56
N LEU A 102 8.15 -11.46 -23.18
CA LEU A 102 8.70 -12.48 -24.04
C LEU A 102 7.75 -13.67 -24.07
N GLN A 103 7.75 -14.42 -25.17
CA GLN A 103 6.92 -15.61 -25.33
C GLN A 103 7.71 -16.72 -26.02
N ASP A 104 7.56 -17.95 -25.53
CA ASP A 104 8.12 -19.13 -26.18
C ASP A 104 7.18 -19.66 -27.29
N LYS A 105 7.65 -20.68 -28.01
CA LYS A 105 6.88 -21.33 -29.09
C LYS A 105 5.58 -22.02 -28.63
N ASN A 106 5.47 -22.34 -27.34
CA ASN A 106 4.31 -22.99 -26.74
C ASN A 106 3.32 -21.97 -26.15
N GLY A 107 3.60 -20.67 -26.30
CA GLY A 107 2.75 -19.59 -25.81
C GLY A 107 3.06 -19.12 -24.40
N LYS A 108 4.01 -19.74 -23.67
CA LYS A 108 4.34 -19.34 -22.30
C LYS A 108 5.07 -18.02 -22.27
N GLN A 109 4.72 -17.21 -21.27
CA GLN A 109 5.23 -15.86 -21.16
C GLN A 109 6.29 -15.70 -20.07
N TYR A 110 7.25 -14.84 -20.38
CA TYR A 110 8.32 -14.41 -19.49
C TYR A 110 8.43 -12.90 -19.53
N VAL A 111 9.14 -12.30 -18.58
CA VAL A 111 9.43 -10.86 -18.60
C VAL A 111 10.92 -10.60 -18.46
N LEU A 112 11.40 -9.60 -19.17
CA LEU A 112 12.62 -8.87 -18.83
C LEU A 112 12.23 -7.54 -18.21
N ARG A 113 12.77 -7.20 -17.05
CA ARG A 113 12.54 -5.92 -16.37
C ARG A 113 13.87 -5.27 -16.03
N SER A 114 14.04 -3.99 -16.33
CA SER A 114 15.26 -3.27 -15.93
C SER A 114 15.45 -3.36 -14.40
N VAL A 115 16.67 -3.70 -13.97
CA VAL A 115 17.06 -3.71 -12.56
C VAL A 115 17.13 -2.27 -12.05
N ASP A 116 17.83 -1.42 -12.79
CA ASP A 116 17.81 0.02 -12.57
C ASP A 116 16.45 0.61 -12.99
N LYS A 117 15.87 1.41 -12.10
CA LYS A 117 14.53 1.96 -12.21
C LYS A 117 14.60 3.42 -12.63
N ASP A 118 13.55 3.91 -13.27
CA ASP A 118 13.42 5.31 -13.65
C ASP A 118 12.08 5.83 -13.14
N TYR A 119 12.13 6.68 -12.11
CA TYR A 119 10.94 7.23 -11.46
C TYR A 119 10.38 8.48 -12.14
N GLY A 120 10.96 8.96 -13.25
CA GLY A 120 10.50 10.18 -13.93
C GLY A 120 9.00 10.16 -14.21
N GLY A 121 8.46 9.07 -14.75
CA GLY A 121 7.03 8.93 -15.01
C GLY A 121 6.14 8.98 -13.76
N ALA A 122 6.68 8.70 -12.57
CA ALA A 122 5.96 8.65 -11.30
C ALA A 122 5.86 10.02 -10.63
N LEU A 123 6.71 10.97 -11.04
CA LEU A 123 6.76 12.32 -10.49
C LEU A 123 5.68 13.22 -11.11
N PRO A 124 5.20 14.23 -10.36
CA PRO A 124 4.35 15.26 -10.93
C PRO A 124 5.12 16.07 -11.97
N GLU A 125 4.42 16.60 -12.97
CA GLU A 125 5.02 17.36 -14.08
C GLU A 125 5.95 18.50 -13.63
N ILE A 126 5.61 19.18 -12.52
CA ILE A 126 6.41 20.26 -11.93
C ILE A 126 7.79 19.79 -11.41
N ALA A 127 7.99 18.50 -11.19
CA ALA A 127 9.24 17.93 -10.72
C ALA A 127 10.14 17.41 -11.87
N LEU A 128 9.59 17.25 -13.08
CA LEU A 128 10.35 16.80 -14.25
C LEU A 128 11.36 17.86 -14.69
N GLY A 129 12.57 17.44 -15.02
CA GLY A 129 13.70 18.32 -15.34
C GLY A 129 14.21 19.13 -14.14
N THR A 130 13.89 18.73 -12.91
CA THR A 130 14.37 19.42 -11.70
C THR A 130 15.26 18.53 -10.86
N PHE A 131 15.96 19.12 -9.88
CA PHE A 131 16.75 18.37 -8.91
C PHE A 131 15.94 17.29 -8.16
N ILE A 132 14.61 17.40 -8.11
CA ILE A 132 13.73 16.41 -7.48
C ILE A 132 13.71 15.12 -8.29
N GLU A 133 13.73 15.21 -9.63
CA GLU A 133 13.84 14.05 -10.50
C GLU A 133 15.20 13.37 -10.34
N ASP A 134 16.29 14.15 -10.35
CA ASP A 134 17.64 13.64 -10.12
C ASP A 134 17.77 12.95 -8.75
N LEU A 135 17.17 13.55 -7.72
CA LEU A 135 17.14 12.97 -6.39
C LEU A 135 16.30 11.69 -6.38
N ALA A 136 15.12 11.67 -7.00
CA ALA A 136 14.30 10.46 -7.06
C ALA A 136 15.05 9.31 -7.76
N LYS A 137 15.71 9.60 -8.88
CA LYS A 137 16.57 8.65 -9.59
C LYS A 137 17.73 8.17 -8.71
N ASP A 138 18.43 9.08 -8.03
CA ASP A 138 19.50 8.74 -7.10
C ASP A 138 19.04 7.78 -5.98
N GLN A 139 17.79 7.92 -5.53
CA GLN A 139 17.18 7.10 -4.48
C GLN A 139 16.74 5.70 -4.96
N VAL A 140 16.90 5.34 -6.24
CA VAL A 140 16.85 3.93 -6.69
C VAL A 140 17.85 3.08 -5.93
N SER A 141 19.00 3.66 -5.54
CA SER A 141 20.03 2.98 -4.76
C SER A 141 19.59 2.51 -3.37
N THR A 142 18.39 2.90 -2.91
CA THR A 142 17.73 2.37 -1.70
C THR A 142 17.33 0.89 -1.84
N ALA A 143 17.07 0.41 -3.06
CA ALA A 143 16.76 -0.99 -3.35
C ALA A 143 18.04 -1.79 -3.62
N HIS A 144 18.09 -3.04 -3.17
CA HIS A 144 19.23 -3.91 -3.40
C HIS A 144 19.13 -4.55 -4.81
N PRO A 145 20.14 -4.39 -5.69
CA PRO A 145 20.03 -4.74 -7.11
C PRO A 145 19.80 -6.24 -7.37
N PHE A 146 20.15 -7.09 -6.41
CA PHE A 146 20.01 -8.56 -6.50
C PHE A 146 19.08 -9.14 -5.42
N ALA A 147 18.17 -8.37 -4.82
CA ALA A 147 17.32 -8.90 -3.75
C ALA A 147 16.42 -10.06 -4.22
N ALA A 148 15.84 -9.92 -5.41
CA ALA A 148 14.84 -10.85 -5.93
C ALA A 148 15.33 -12.30 -6.05
N VAL A 149 16.61 -12.51 -6.40
CA VAL A 149 17.18 -13.87 -6.57
C VAL A 149 17.34 -14.62 -5.25
N THR A 150 17.28 -13.91 -4.12
CA THR A 150 17.36 -14.55 -2.80
C THR A 150 16.04 -15.18 -2.37
N ILE A 151 14.93 -14.85 -3.02
CA ILE A 151 13.58 -15.21 -2.57
C ILE A 151 13.19 -16.67 -2.85
N PRO A 152 13.46 -17.28 -4.02
CA PRO A 152 12.89 -18.58 -4.40
C PRO A 152 13.08 -19.69 -3.36
N VAL A 153 14.30 -19.87 -2.85
CA VAL A 153 14.61 -20.96 -1.90
C VAL A 153 13.81 -20.85 -0.59
N MET A 154 13.63 -19.63 -0.07
CA MET A 154 12.92 -19.41 1.20
C MET A 154 11.39 -19.40 1.03
N ILE A 155 10.88 -18.92 -0.10
CA ILE A 155 9.44 -18.88 -0.35
C ILE A 155 8.90 -20.26 -0.73
N ASP A 156 9.71 -21.07 -1.42
CA ASP A 156 9.43 -22.50 -1.66
C ASP A 156 9.39 -23.27 -0.33
N ALA A 157 10.38 -23.07 0.55
CA ALA A 157 10.37 -23.65 1.89
C ALA A 157 9.15 -23.21 2.72
N ALA A 158 8.66 -21.99 2.51
CA ALA A 158 7.43 -21.48 3.12
C ALA A 158 6.15 -22.14 2.55
N GLY A 159 6.23 -22.82 1.41
CA GLY A 159 5.08 -23.42 0.72
C GLY A 159 4.15 -22.37 0.12
N VAL A 160 4.72 -21.29 -0.41
CA VAL A 160 4.00 -20.23 -1.13
C VAL A 160 4.45 -20.26 -2.58
N PHE A 161 3.51 -20.25 -3.52
CA PHE A 161 3.83 -20.22 -4.95
C PHE A 161 4.65 -18.99 -5.33
N HIS A 162 5.51 -19.11 -6.33
CA HIS A 162 6.49 -18.07 -6.62
C HIS A 162 7.03 -18.16 -8.05
N THR A 163 7.58 -17.05 -8.53
CA THR A 163 8.42 -17.01 -9.73
C THR A 163 9.88 -17.36 -9.40
N ASN A 164 10.67 -17.64 -10.43
CA ASN A 164 12.10 -17.95 -10.34
C ASN A 164 12.95 -16.86 -11.02
N PRO A 165 13.09 -15.68 -10.39
CA PRO A 165 13.85 -14.57 -10.95
C PRO A 165 15.34 -14.88 -11.09
N GLN A 166 15.90 -14.45 -12.22
CA GLN A 166 17.34 -14.42 -12.49
C GLN A 166 17.75 -13.00 -12.88
N ILE A 167 18.97 -12.60 -12.55
CA ILE A 167 19.54 -11.33 -13.02
C ILE A 167 20.47 -11.66 -14.18
N VAL A 168 20.18 -11.08 -15.35
CA VAL A 168 20.86 -11.37 -16.61
C VAL A 168 21.32 -10.09 -17.29
N TYR A 169 22.43 -10.17 -18.03
CA TYR A 169 22.83 -9.14 -18.97
C TYR A 169 22.19 -9.41 -20.33
N VAL A 170 21.50 -8.42 -20.89
CA VAL A 170 20.86 -8.50 -22.21
C VAL A 170 21.82 -7.96 -23.28
N PRO A 171 22.39 -8.80 -24.15
CA PRO A 171 23.26 -8.33 -25.23
C PRO A 171 22.42 -7.70 -26.35
N TYR A 172 23.08 -6.93 -27.21
CA TYR A 172 22.49 -6.61 -28.51
C TYR A 172 22.33 -7.89 -29.32
N THR A 173 21.15 -8.15 -29.87
CA THR A 173 20.86 -9.33 -30.70
C THR A 173 19.76 -9.08 -31.71
N PRO A 174 19.82 -9.62 -32.95
CA PRO A 174 18.74 -9.52 -33.93
C PRO A 174 17.36 -9.92 -33.38
N SER A 175 17.30 -10.91 -32.50
CA SER A 175 16.05 -11.45 -31.94
C SER A 175 15.33 -10.51 -30.98
N LEU A 176 16.02 -9.46 -30.52
CA LEU A 176 15.44 -8.38 -29.74
C LEU A 176 14.80 -7.30 -30.63
N GLY A 177 15.12 -7.28 -31.93
CA GLY A 177 14.51 -6.39 -32.92
C GLY A 177 14.58 -4.91 -32.55
N GLU A 178 13.45 -4.21 -32.66
CA GLU A 178 13.29 -2.80 -32.26
C GLU A 178 13.62 -2.56 -30.77
N TYR A 179 13.46 -3.59 -29.92
CA TYR A 179 13.69 -3.45 -28.48
C TYR A 179 15.17 -3.35 -28.12
N ASN A 180 16.09 -3.54 -29.07
CA ASN A 180 17.52 -3.29 -28.84
C ASN A 180 17.78 -1.86 -28.35
N GLU A 181 17.07 -0.86 -28.88
CA GLU A 181 17.26 0.54 -28.46
C GLU A 181 16.95 0.77 -26.97
N THR A 182 16.06 -0.05 -26.41
CA THR A 182 15.59 0.10 -25.04
C THR A 182 16.23 -0.88 -24.06
N PHE A 183 16.52 -2.11 -24.48
CA PHE A 183 16.91 -3.23 -23.61
C PHE A 183 18.33 -3.76 -23.83
N ALA A 184 18.97 -3.48 -24.97
CA ALA A 184 20.33 -3.95 -25.19
C ALA A 184 21.30 -3.30 -24.20
N SER A 185 22.28 -4.07 -23.78
CA SER A 185 23.30 -3.70 -22.79
C SER A 185 22.76 -3.38 -21.39
N LEU A 186 21.52 -3.78 -21.07
CA LEU A 186 20.95 -3.58 -19.74
C LEU A 186 21.13 -4.80 -18.84
N LEU A 187 21.24 -4.53 -17.54
CA LEU A 187 20.97 -5.51 -16.51
C LEU A 187 19.45 -5.64 -16.30
N CYS A 188 18.93 -6.86 -16.47
CA CYS A 188 17.51 -7.15 -16.33
C CYS A 188 17.23 -8.30 -15.36
N LEU A 189 16.10 -8.20 -14.67
CA LEU A 189 15.43 -9.32 -14.04
C LEU A 189 14.69 -10.12 -15.12
N PHE A 190 14.99 -11.40 -15.23
CA PHE A 190 14.28 -12.37 -16.06
C PHE A 190 13.47 -13.31 -15.16
N GLU A 191 12.16 -13.38 -15.34
CA GLU A 191 11.28 -14.26 -14.56
C GLU A 191 10.09 -14.76 -15.39
N GLU A 192 9.46 -15.86 -14.96
CA GLU A 192 8.20 -16.30 -15.56
C GLU A 192 7.09 -15.25 -15.37
N ARG A 193 6.18 -15.15 -16.34
CA ARG A 193 4.95 -14.35 -16.23
C ARG A 193 3.76 -15.30 -16.09
N PRO A 194 3.38 -15.70 -14.85
CA PRO A 194 2.25 -16.59 -14.66
C PRO A 194 0.96 -15.92 -15.18
N ASP A 195 0.34 -16.58 -16.16
CA ASP A 195 -0.92 -16.21 -16.83
C ASP A 195 -1.40 -17.46 -17.57
N GLU A 196 -2.71 -17.68 -17.63
CA GLU A 196 -3.31 -18.81 -18.35
C GLU A 196 -2.75 -20.16 -17.85
N ASP A 197 -2.46 -21.09 -18.76
CA ASP A 197 -2.03 -22.45 -18.41
C ASP A 197 -0.61 -22.50 -17.83
N GLN A 198 -0.52 -23.08 -16.63
CA GLN A 198 0.71 -23.35 -15.88
C GLN A 198 0.75 -24.80 -15.36
N SER A 199 0.07 -25.73 -16.04
CA SER A 199 -0.09 -27.14 -15.68
C SER A 199 1.22 -27.94 -15.61
N ASP A 200 2.32 -27.42 -16.17
CA ASP A 200 3.66 -28.01 -16.12
C ASP A 200 4.61 -27.28 -15.15
N ALA A 201 4.12 -26.29 -14.40
CA ALA A 201 4.91 -25.47 -13.49
C ALA A 201 4.61 -25.82 -12.00
N PRO A 202 5.45 -26.63 -11.32
CA PRO A 202 5.26 -27.01 -9.92
C PRO A 202 5.22 -25.80 -8.97
N ASN A 203 6.03 -24.78 -9.23
CA ASN A 203 6.10 -23.55 -8.44
C ASN A 203 4.83 -22.68 -8.52
N PHE A 204 3.91 -23.00 -9.44
CA PHE A 204 2.55 -22.45 -9.53
C PHE A 204 1.47 -23.47 -9.17
N GLY A 205 1.87 -24.63 -8.63
CA GLY A 205 0.96 -25.70 -8.21
C GLY A 205 0.36 -26.51 -9.34
N TYR A 206 0.92 -26.49 -10.55
CA TYR A 206 0.35 -27.15 -11.74
C TYR A 206 -1.07 -26.65 -12.11
N SER A 207 -1.30 -25.35 -11.93
CA SER A 207 -2.59 -24.70 -12.20
C SER A 207 -2.87 -24.61 -13.70
N GLU A 208 -4.01 -25.10 -14.16
CA GLU A 208 -4.44 -24.98 -15.58
C GLU A 208 -4.93 -23.56 -15.95
N ASP A 209 -5.30 -22.74 -14.96
CA ASP A 209 -5.66 -21.33 -15.18
C ASP A 209 -5.07 -20.43 -14.10
N VAL A 210 -4.24 -19.48 -14.52
CA VAL A 210 -3.71 -18.40 -13.67
C VAL A 210 -4.20 -17.04 -14.17
N LYS A 211 -4.78 -16.25 -13.28
CA LYS A 211 -5.33 -14.92 -13.62
C LYS A 211 -4.81 -13.78 -12.76
N GLY A 212 -5.00 -12.56 -13.25
CA GLY A 212 -4.71 -11.33 -12.51
C GLY A 212 -5.78 -11.02 -11.46
N THR A 213 -5.43 -10.15 -10.50
CA THR A 213 -6.30 -9.76 -9.38
C THR A 213 -7.63 -9.17 -9.81
N GLU A 214 -7.68 -8.39 -10.90
CA GLU A 214 -8.93 -7.83 -11.43
C GLU A 214 -9.90 -8.92 -11.88
N LYS A 215 -9.46 -9.85 -12.73
CA LYS A 215 -10.25 -11.02 -13.16
C LYS A 215 -10.65 -11.92 -12.00
N MET A 216 -9.77 -12.12 -11.02
CA MET A 216 -10.12 -12.87 -9.81
C MET A 216 -11.23 -12.15 -9.03
N TYR A 217 -11.14 -10.83 -8.85
CA TYR A 217 -12.17 -10.04 -8.19
C TYR A 217 -13.50 -10.03 -8.92
N GLU A 218 -13.49 -10.03 -10.26
CA GLU A 218 -14.71 -10.20 -11.05
C GLU A 218 -15.38 -11.52 -10.67
N LYS A 219 -14.64 -12.63 -10.74
CA LYS A 219 -15.15 -13.98 -10.43
C LYS A 219 -15.67 -14.13 -9.00
N ILE A 220 -14.90 -13.77 -7.98
CA ILE A 220 -15.34 -13.96 -6.57
C ILE A 220 -16.48 -13.01 -6.16
N ARG A 221 -16.82 -12.01 -6.98
CA ARG A 221 -17.94 -11.10 -6.75
C ARG A 221 -19.14 -11.39 -7.64
N SER A 222 -18.96 -12.10 -8.75
CA SER A 222 -20.04 -12.47 -9.65
C SER A 222 -20.63 -13.84 -9.34
N GLU A 223 -19.84 -14.75 -8.78
CA GLU A 223 -20.17 -16.17 -8.67
C GLU A 223 -19.91 -16.70 -7.25
N ASN A 224 -20.90 -17.42 -6.71
CA ASN A 224 -20.86 -17.94 -5.34
C ASN A 224 -20.12 -19.28 -5.19
N ASP A 225 -19.54 -19.81 -6.26
CA ASP A 225 -18.65 -20.98 -6.22
C ASP A 225 -17.17 -20.60 -6.38
N HIS A 226 -16.81 -19.32 -6.38
CA HIS A 226 -15.43 -18.84 -6.55
C HIS A 226 -14.86 -18.24 -5.25
N ARG A 227 -13.74 -18.78 -4.72
CA ARG A 227 -13.20 -18.40 -3.41
C ARG A 227 -11.69 -18.20 -3.40
N VAL A 228 -11.18 -17.40 -2.48
CA VAL A 228 -9.73 -17.24 -2.24
C VAL A 228 -9.30 -18.10 -1.05
N ASP A 229 -8.18 -18.80 -1.19
CA ASP A 229 -7.49 -19.40 -0.05
C ASP A 229 -6.87 -18.29 0.82
N GLN A 230 -7.69 -17.74 1.72
CA GLN A 230 -7.28 -16.63 2.59
C GLN A 230 -6.12 -17.04 3.51
N LYS A 231 -6.00 -18.32 3.88
CA LYS A 231 -4.89 -18.83 4.71
C LYS A 231 -3.58 -18.82 3.93
N ALA A 232 -3.59 -19.27 2.68
CA ALA A 232 -2.44 -19.16 1.79
C ALA A 232 -2.05 -17.69 1.56
N PHE A 233 -3.03 -16.80 1.44
CA PHE A 233 -2.77 -15.36 1.33
C PHE A 233 -2.14 -14.76 2.59
N VAL A 234 -2.65 -15.09 3.79
CA VAL A 234 -2.00 -14.70 5.06
C VAL A 234 -0.55 -15.18 5.12
N LYS A 235 -0.28 -16.41 4.70
CA LYS A 235 1.09 -16.96 4.64
C LYS A 235 2.00 -16.14 3.72
N ALA A 236 1.54 -15.81 2.52
CA ALA A 236 2.29 -14.98 1.57
C ALA A 236 2.55 -13.56 2.11
N ARG A 237 1.57 -12.95 2.78
CA ARG A 237 1.70 -11.61 3.37
C ARG A 237 2.64 -11.58 4.58
N LEU A 238 2.62 -12.62 5.41
CA LEU A 238 3.60 -12.76 6.50
C LEU A 238 5.01 -12.98 5.94
N PHE A 239 5.14 -13.73 4.84
CA PHE A 239 6.42 -13.87 4.14
C PHE A 239 6.92 -12.51 3.59
N ASP A 240 6.05 -11.68 3.01
CA ASP A 240 6.41 -10.31 2.58
C ASP A 240 6.95 -9.47 3.74
N MET A 241 6.27 -9.52 4.89
CA MET A 241 6.75 -8.86 6.10
C MET A 241 8.08 -9.44 6.57
N PHE A 242 8.34 -10.73 6.41
CA PHE A 242 9.63 -11.34 6.77
C PHE A 242 10.77 -10.78 5.91
N VAL A 243 10.64 -10.76 4.58
CA VAL A 243 11.71 -10.31 3.67
C VAL A 243 11.82 -8.79 3.52
N GLY A 244 10.87 -8.03 4.07
CA GLY A 244 10.91 -6.58 3.99
C GLY A 244 10.37 -6.02 2.68
N ASP A 245 9.49 -6.75 1.98
CA ASP A 245 8.83 -6.29 0.76
C ASP A 245 7.60 -5.40 1.07
N TRP A 246 7.80 -4.08 0.99
CA TRP A 246 6.86 -3.09 1.51
C TRP A 246 5.81 -2.62 0.48
N GLY A 247 6.09 -2.75 -0.81
CA GLY A 247 5.38 -2.07 -1.91
C GLY A 247 4.12 -2.77 -2.43
N ARG A 248 3.49 -3.64 -1.64
CA ARG A 248 2.47 -4.57 -2.11
C ARG A 248 1.17 -3.92 -2.57
N HIS A 249 0.77 -4.19 -3.82
CA HIS A 249 -0.50 -3.78 -4.42
C HIS A 249 -1.05 -4.83 -5.40
N ASP A 250 -2.30 -4.64 -5.85
CA ASP A 250 -3.11 -5.63 -6.59
C ASP A 250 -2.40 -6.26 -7.81
N ASP A 251 -1.63 -5.48 -8.58
CA ASP A 251 -0.95 -6.00 -9.76
C ASP A 251 0.18 -6.98 -9.41
N GLN A 252 0.76 -6.91 -8.21
CA GLN A 252 1.86 -7.77 -7.79
C GLN A 252 1.41 -9.20 -7.41
N TRP A 253 0.15 -9.54 -7.68
CA TRP A 253 -0.41 -10.85 -7.44
C TRP A 253 -0.94 -11.47 -8.74
N ARG A 254 -0.72 -12.77 -8.83
CA ARG A 254 -1.43 -13.69 -9.71
C ARG A 254 -2.16 -14.72 -8.87
N TRP A 255 -3.14 -15.39 -9.45
CA TRP A 255 -4.03 -16.28 -8.73
C TRP A 255 -4.17 -17.57 -9.52
N ALA A 256 -3.59 -18.65 -8.99
CA ALA A 256 -3.76 -20.00 -9.51
C ALA A 256 -5.13 -20.54 -9.10
N GLU A 257 -5.92 -20.96 -10.07
CA GLU A 257 -7.24 -21.56 -9.89
C GLU A 257 -7.12 -23.08 -9.74
N PHE A 258 -7.82 -23.64 -8.77
CA PHE A 258 -7.95 -25.07 -8.57
C PHE A 258 -9.42 -25.44 -8.41
N ASP A 259 -9.82 -26.55 -9.00
CA ASP A 259 -11.14 -27.13 -8.74
C ASP A 259 -11.15 -27.83 -7.37
N SER A 260 -12.18 -27.54 -6.58
CA SER A 260 -12.60 -28.31 -5.40
C SER A 260 -13.92 -29.01 -5.70
N ALA A 261 -14.41 -29.84 -4.78
CA ALA A 261 -15.67 -30.56 -4.97
C ALA A 261 -16.88 -29.62 -5.17
N ASP A 262 -16.91 -28.50 -4.44
CA ASP A 262 -18.07 -27.59 -4.39
C ASP A 262 -17.74 -26.16 -4.89
N TYR A 263 -16.47 -25.84 -5.14
CA TYR A 263 -16.03 -24.47 -5.48
C TYR A 263 -14.70 -24.45 -6.23
N LYS A 264 -14.42 -23.36 -6.92
CA LYS A 264 -13.09 -23.00 -7.44
C LYS A 264 -12.33 -22.19 -6.40
N ILE A 265 -11.09 -22.59 -6.11
CA ILE A 265 -10.23 -21.94 -5.11
C ILE A 265 -9.02 -21.27 -5.75
N TYR A 266 -8.81 -20.00 -5.41
CA TYR A 266 -7.69 -19.18 -5.85
C TYR A 266 -6.58 -19.16 -4.82
N LYS A 267 -5.38 -19.58 -5.22
CA LYS A 267 -4.17 -19.47 -4.40
C LYS A 267 -3.23 -18.40 -4.93
N PRO A 268 -2.62 -17.59 -4.05
CA PRO A 268 -1.82 -16.44 -4.46
C PRO A 268 -0.45 -16.86 -5.00
N ILE A 269 -0.04 -16.21 -6.08
CA ILE A 269 1.32 -16.22 -6.64
C ILE A 269 1.84 -14.77 -6.58
N PRO A 270 2.56 -14.39 -5.51
CA PRO A 270 3.22 -13.09 -5.45
C PRO A 270 4.35 -12.99 -6.49
N ARG A 271 4.44 -11.85 -7.15
CA ARG A 271 5.51 -11.51 -8.11
C ARG A 271 6.16 -10.17 -7.77
N ASP A 272 7.17 -9.77 -8.54
CA ASP A 272 7.79 -8.44 -8.44
C ASP A 272 8.37 -8.16 -7.04
N ARG A 273 9.41 -8.94 -6.69
CA ARG A 273 10.08 -8.93 -5.38
C ARG A 273 11.26 -7.95 -5.29
N ASP A 274 11.27 -6.89 -6.09
CA ASP A 274 12.42 -5.98 -6.21
C ASP A 274 12.55 -4.96 -5.06
N GLN A 275 11.52 -4.84 -4.21
CA GLN A 275 11.51 -4.01 -3.01
C GLN A 275 11.94 -4.75 -1.74
N ALA A 276 12.41 -6.00 -1.84
CA ALA A 276 12.96 -6.70 -0.70
C ALA A 276 14.26 -6.01 -0.21
N TYR A 277 14.43 -5.98 1.11
CA TYR A 277 15.59 -5.39 1.80
C TYR A 277 15.80 -3.88 1.65
N THR A 278 14.84 -3.07 1.20
CA THR A 278 15.03 -1.62 0.97
C THR A 278 15.66 -0.88 2.17
N GLN A 279 16.63 0.01 1.91
CA GLN A 279 17.31 0.82 2.92
C GLN A 279 17.05 2.31 2.75
N PHE A 280 16.42 2.92 3.76
CA PHE A 280 16.27 4.36 3.87
C PHE A 280 17.19 4.93 4.95
N ASP A 281 18.33 5.48 4.53
CA ASP A 281 19.29 6.14 5.42
C ASP A 281 19.69 7.54 4.91
N GLY A 282 20.61 8.21 5.60
CA GLY A 282 20.91 9.63 5.35
C GLY A 282 20.07 10.58 6.20
N PHE A 283 20.69 11.68 6.62
CA PHE A 283 20.10 12.63 7.57
C PHE A 283 18.86 13.32 7.00
N LEU A 284 18.94 13.90 5.80
CA LEU A 284 17.82 14.61 5.17
C LEU A 284 16.73 13.66 4.72
N LEU A 285 17.10 12.53 4.13
CA LEU A 285 16.13 11.52 3.71
C LEU A 285 15.30 11.03 4.90
N LYS A 286 15.92 10.68 6.04
CA LYS A 286 15.18 10.29 7.25
C LYS A 286 14.25 11.39 7.77
N LYS A 287 14.61 12.67 7.61
CA LYS A 287 13.73 13.80 7.99
C LYS A 287 12.53 13.94 7.04
N ILE A 288 12.73 13.70 5.74
CA ILE A 288 11.65 13.71 4.75
C ILE A 288 10.71 12.52 4.97
N LEU A 289 11.26 11.30 5.10
CA LEU A 289 10.50 10.06 5.29
C LEU A 289 9.86 9.93 6.68
N GLY A 290 10.35 10.69 7.66
CA GLY A 290 9.73 10.79 8.98
C GLY A 290 8.39 11.56 8.98
N ARG A 291 7.96 12.09 7.83
CA ARG A 291 6.60 12.61 7.64
C ARG A 291 5.63 11.45 7.59
N GLU A 292 4.48 11.61 8.22
CA GLU A 292 3.57 10.49 8.44
C GLU A 292 3.07 9.83 7.15
N GLU A 293 2.90 10.62 6.08
CA GLU A 293 2.51 10.15 4.76
C GLU A 293 3.52 9.16 4.16
N LEU A 294 4.79 9.27 4.58
CA LEU A 294 5.91 8.49 4.08
C LEU A 294 6.41 7.46 5.11
N GLU A 295 5.79 7.35 6.29
CA GLU A 295 6.16 6.37 7.32
C GLU A 295 5.88 4.91 6.92
N THR A 296 5.27 4.68 5.75
CA THR A 296 5.22 3.37 5.10
C THR A 296 6.60 2.92 4.59
N LEU A 297 7.48 3.87 4.27
CA LEU A 297 8.84 3.65 3.77
C LEU A 297 9.78 3.40 4.96
N GLN A 298 9.78 2.17 5.46
CA GLN A 298 10.62 1.76 6.59
C GLN A 298 11.82 0.95 6.11
N THR A 299 13.00 1.31 6.63
CA THR A 299 14.25 0.60 6.38
C THR A 299 14.16 -0.86 6.81
N PHE A 300 14.70 -1.75 5.99
CA PHE A 300 14.87 -3.16 6.34
C PHE A 300 15.86 -3.31 7.50
N GLU A 301 15.29 -3.54 8.67
CA GLU A 301 15.99 -3.81 9.92
C GLU A 301 15.51 -5.15 10.51
N GLY A 302 16.28 -5.67 11.47
CA GLY A 302 15.91 -6.89 12.21
C GLY A 302 14.55 -6.78 12.93
N ARG A 303 14.06 -5.55 13.13
CA ARG A 303 12.73 -5.28 13.68
C ARG A 303 11.91 -4.34 12.80
N ILE A 304 10.64 -4.69 12.55
CA ILE A 304 9.66 -3.76 11.96
C ILE A 304 9.23 -2.75 13.03
N LYS A 305 9.54 -1.47 12.82
CA LYS A 305 9.20 -0.40 13.78
C LYS A 305 7.69 -0.23 13.92
N ASN A 306 6.97 -0.11 12.80
CA ASN A 306 5.52 0.05 12.80
C ASN A 306 4.86 -0.83 11.73
N VAL A 307 4.47 -2.04 12.13
CA VAL A 307 3.81 -3.04 11.26
C VAL A 307 2.54 -2.51 10.58
N LYS A 308 1.81 -1.60 11.24
CA LYS A 308 0.57 -1.04 10.68
C LYS A 308 0.87 -0.16 9.48
N LYS A 309 1.79 0.81 9.66
CA LYS A 309 2.20 1.75 8.62
C LYS A 309 3.00 1.05 7.52
N TYR A 310 3.81 0.05 7.89
CA TYR A 310 4.56 -0.77 6.95
C TYR A 310 3.66 -1.45 5.91
N ASN A 311 2.54 -2.03 6.36
CA ASN A 311 1.56 -2.67 5.49
C ASN A 311 0.48 -1.71 4.96
N PHE A 312 0.71 -0.39 4.99
CA PHE A 312 -0.24 0.57 4.44
C PHE A 312 -0.54 0.32 2.95
N PRO A 313 0.44 0.02 2.06
CA PRO A 313 0.17 -0.17 0.63
C PRO A 313 -0.80 -1.34 0.37
N ALA A 314 -0.62 -2.45 1.08
CA ALA A 314 -1.44 -3.66 0.94
C ALA A 314 -2.78 -3.61 1.67
N ARG A 315 -3.08 -2.55 2.43
CA ARG A 315 -4.25 -2.48 3.32
C ARG A 315 -5.59 -2.82 2.68
N TYR A 316 -5.74 -2.56 1.37
CA TYR A 316 -6.97 -2.81 0.65
C TYR A 316 -7.17 -4.31 0.42
N ILE A 317 -6.20 -4.95 -0.22
CA ILE A 317 -6.24 -6.39 -0.50
C ILE A 317 -6.18 -7.22 0.79
N ASP A 318 -5.38 -6.79 1.78
CA ASP A 318 -5.27 -7.47 3.07
C ASP A 318 -6.61 -7.50 3.81
N ARG A 319 -7.39 -6.41 3.78
CA ARG A 319 -8.73 -6.38 4.40
C ARG A 319 -9.75 -7.27 3.71
N GLN A 320 -9.62 -7.44 2.41
CA GLN A 320 -10.56 -8.23 1.60
C GLN A 320 -10.29 -9.72 1.70
N LEU A 321 -9.02 -10.10 1.61
CA LEU A 321 -8.63 -11.49 1.42
C LEU A 321 -8.10 -12.16 2.69
N THR A 322 -8.36 -11.55 3.86
CA THR A 322 -8.02 -12.14 5.18
C THR A 322 -9.15 -12.00 6.21
N ASN A 323 -10.33 -11.56 5.79
CA ASN A 323 -11.48 -11.28 6.66
C ASN A 323 -12.17 -12.53 7.24
N GLU A 324 -11.78 -13.74 6.84
CA GLU A 324 -12.30 -14.99 7.39
C GLU A 324 -11.33 -15.63 8.39
N VAL A 325 -10.04 -15.33 8.25
CA VAL A 325 -8.98 -16.02 9.00
C VAL A 325 -8.91 -15.50 10.45
N PRO A 326 -9.13 -16.34 11.48
CA PRO A 326 -9.11 -15.92 12.87
C PRO A 326 -7.68 -15.65 13.38
N LYS A 327 -7.58 -14.90 14.48
CA LYS A 327 -6.30 -14.50 15.10
C LYS A 327 -5.34 -15.67 15.33
N GLN A 328 -5.85 -16.77 15.86
CA GLN A 328 -5.03 -17.91 16.21
C GLN A 328 -4.39 -18.53 14.97
N THR A 329 -5.15 -18.65 13.87
CA THR A 329 -4.62 -19.13 12.59
C THR A 329 -3.54 -18.22 12.02
N TRP A 330 -3.65 -16.89 12.16
CA TRP A 330 -2.56 -15.97 11.80
C TRP A 330 -1.27 -16.25 12.58
N ILE A 331 -1.39 -16.47 13.89
CA ILE A 331 -0.26 -16.77 14.78
C ILE A 331 0.34 -18.14 14.44
N ASP A 332 -0.50 -19.13 14.16
CA ASP A 332 -0.06 -20.48 13.81
C ASP A 332 0.67 -20.52 12.47
N ILE A 333 0.16 -19.80 11.45
CA ILE A 333 0.86 -19.62 10.16
C ILE A 333 2.21 -18.93 10.38
N ALA A 334 2.28 -17.90 11.23
CA ALA A 334 3.54 -17.24 11.53
C ALA A 334 4.55 -18.18 12.20
N LYS A 335 4.09 -19.04 13.11
CA LYS A 335 4.94 -20.07 13.75
C LYS A 335 5.37 -21.17 12.77
N GLU A 336 4.49 -21.58 11.87
CA GLU A 336 4.83 -22.51 10.78
C GLU A 336 5.96 -21.94 9.92
N LEU A 337 5.86 -20.65 9.53
CA LEU A 337 6.91 -19.95 8.80
C LEU A 337 8.21 -19.86 9.61
N GLN A 338 8.13 -19.58 10.92
CA GLN A 338 9.30 -19.57 11.81
C GLN A 338 10.05 -20.90 11.81
N GLN A 339 9.34 -22.03 11.77
CA GLN A 339 9.91 -23.36 11.75
C GLN A 339 10.50 -23.72 10.38
N LYS A 340 9.80 -23.37 9.30
CA LYS A 340 10.23 -23.67 7.92
C LYS A 340 11.42 -22.84 7.46
N LEU A 341 11.50 -21.58 7.88
CA LEU A 341 12.58 -20.66 7.54
C LEU A 341 13.78 -20.86 8.47
N THR A 342 14.35 -22.07 8.43
CA THR A 342 15.53 -22.41 9.24
C THR A 342 16.73 -21.52 8.91
N ASP A 343 17.70 -21.47 9.82
CA ASP A 343 18.96 -20.74 9.60
C ASP A 343 19.64 -21.15 8.29
N ASN A 344 19.68 -22.46 8.01
CA ASN A 344 20.25 -22.99 6.78
C ASN A 344 19.49 -22.53 5.53
N ILE A 345 18.15 -22.54 5.55
CA ILE A 345 17.34 -22.03 4.43
C ILE A 345 17.64 -20.55 4.18
N ILE A 346 17.64 -19.72 5.22
CA ILE A 346 17.95 -18.29 5.12
C ILE A 346 19.35 -18.08 4.52
N GLU A 347 20.35 -18.82 4.99
CA GLU A 347 21.72 -18.70 4.49
C GLU A 347 21.87 -19.14 3.04
N LEU A 348 21.26 -20.28 2.66
CA LEU A 348 21.26 -20.78 1.28
C LEU A 348 20.55 -19.82 0.33
N SER A 349 19.43 -19.24 0.77
CA SER A 349 18.68 -18.23 0.03
C SER A 349 19.50 -16.97 -0.23
N VAL A 350 20.15 -16.41 0.79
CA VAL A 350 20.95 -15.19 0.62
C VAL A 350 22.19 -15.46 -0.24
N LYS A 351 22.78 -16.67 -0.19
CA LYS A 351 23.90 -17.07 -1.06
C LYS A 351 23.53 -17.23 -2.54
N GLN A 352 22.26 -17.11 -2.93
CA GLN A 352 21.86 -17.10 -4.35
C GLN A 352 22.27 -15.80 -5.07
N MET A 353 22.57 -14.72 -4.34
CA MET A 353 23.14 -13.52 -4.95
C MET A 353 24.58 -13.78 -5.41
N PRO A 354 25.10 -13.02 -6.39
CA PRO A 354 26.51 -13.12 -6.79
C PRO A 354 27.45 -12.96 -5.60
N GLU A 355 28.58 -13.67 -5.63
CA GLU A 355 29.53 -13.71 -4.50
C GLU A 355 30.03 -12.32 -4.10
N GLU A 356 30.24 -11.45 -5.09
CA GLU A 356 30.63 -10.05 -4.91
C GLU A 356 29.61 -9.26 -4.09
N MET A 357 28.31 -9.52 -4.29
CA MET A 357 27.23 -8.91 -3.51
C MET A 357 27.15 -9.52 -2.12
N PHE A 358 27.27 -10.85 -2.02
CA PHE A 358 27.22 -11.56 -0.74
C PHE A 358 28.31 -11.08 0.22
N ARG A 359 29.54 -10.86 -0.28
CA ARG A 359 30.66 -10.33 0.51
C ARG A 359 30.40 -8.92 1.06
N ILE A 360 29.52 -8.13 0.43
CA ILE A 360 29.21 -6.76 0.86
C ILE A 360 28.10 -6.75 1.92
N SER A 361 26.97 -7.41 1.66
CA SER A 361 25.75 -7.26 2.46
C SER A 361 25.13 -8.57 2.97
N GLY A 362 25.61 -9.73 2.51
CA GLY A 362 24.99 -11.03 2.76
C GLY A 362 24.81 -11.36 4.25
N ASN A 363 25.88 -11.25 5.03
CA ASN A 363 25.84 -11.54 6.48
C ASN A 363 24.87 -10.62 7.24
N GLU A 364 24.79 -9.36 6.85
CA GLU A 364 23.89 -8.38 7.48
C GLU A 364 22.42 -8.68 7.13
N ILE A 365 22.14 -9.05 5.88
CA ILE A 365 20.80 -9.48 5.44
C ILE A 365 20.39 -10.75 6.19
N ILE A 366 21.26 -11.76 6.29
CA ILE A 366 21.00 -13.01 7.05
C ILE A 366 20.64 -12.68 8.51
N ARG A 367 21.44 -11.85 9.18
CA ARG A 367 21.21 -11.46 10.58
C ARG A 367 19.85 -10.78 10.76
N LYS A 368 19.48 -9.87 9.85
CA LYS A 368 18.19 -9.18 9.87
C LYS A 368 17.02 -10.14 9.61
N LEU A 369 17.15 -11.04 8.64
CA LEU A 369 16.14 -12.06 8.34
C LEU A 369 15.88 -12.95 9.55
N LYS A 370 16.93 -13.52 10.18
CA LYS A 370 16.80 -14.35 11.39
C LYS A 370 16.05 -13.60 12.49
N SER A 371 16.45 -12.35 12.78
CA SER A 371 15.76 -11.50 13.77
C SER A 371 14.29 -11.22 13.42
N ARG A 372 13.94 -11.07 12.14
CA ARG A 372 12.55 -10.82 11.72
C ARG A 372 11.70 -12.07 11.81
N ARG A 373 12.25 -13.22 11.40
CA ARG A 373 11.62 -14.53 11.57
C ARG A 373 11.22 -14.72 13.02
N ASP A 374 12.15 -14.53 13.96
CA ASP A 374 11.90 -14.76 15.38
C ASP A 374 10.82 -13.85 15.99
N LEU A 375 10.46 -12.75 15.31
CA LEU A 375 9.42 -11.80 15.72
C LEU A 375 8.09 -11.93 14.92
N LEU A 376 8.01 -12.89 13.99
CA LEU A 376 6.93 -12.96 13.00
C LEU A 376 5.55 -13.17 13.62
N ASP A 377 5.44 -13.98 14.68
CA ASP A 377 4.20 -14.19 15.45
C ASP A 377 3.68 -12.87 16.05
N LYS A 378 4.58 -12.02 16.58
CA LYS A 378 4.25 -10.70 17.11
C LYS A 378 3.78 -9.74 16.02
N TYR A 379 4.37 -9.82 14.83
CA TYR A 379 3.89 -9.03 13.69
C TYR A 379 2.51 -9.49 13.22
N ALA A 380 2.29 -10.80 13.14
CA ALA A 380 1.01 -11.38 12.77
C ALA A 380 -0.11 -10.93 13.73
N GLU A 381 0.10 -11.08 15.04
CA GLU A 381 -0.89 -10.65 16.03
C GLU A 381 -1.17 -9.14 15.95
N LYS A 382 -0.10 -8.33 15.90
CA LYS A 382 -0.22 -6.86 15.88
C LYS A 382 -0.93 -6.36 14.63
N TYR A 383 -0.68 -6.98 13.47
CA TYR A 383 -1.32 -6.60 12.23
C TYR A 383 -2.77 -7.09 12.17
N TYR A 384 -3.05 -8.34 12.54
CA TYR A 384 -4.40 -8.89 12.64
C TYR A 384 -5.31 -7.98 13.47
N ARG A 385 -4.87 -7.62 14.70
CA ARG A 385 -5.63 -6.73 15.60
C ARG A 385 -5.87 -5.34 15.03
N PHE A 386 -5.09 -4.92 14.04
CA PHE A 386 -5.26 -3.62 13.40
C PHE A 386 -6.29 -3.68 12.27
N ILE A 387 -6.14 -4.64 11.35
CA ILE A 387 -7.03 -4.74 10.18
C ILE A 387 -8.42 -5.29 10.53
N ASN A 388 -8.54 -6.06 11.63
CA ASN A 388 -9.81 -6.66 12.05
C ASN A 388 -10.67 -5.79 12.98
N LYS A 389 -10.29 -4.53 13.23
CA LYS A 389 -11.12 -3.61 14.04
C LYS A 389 -12.47 -3.29 13.40
N GLU A 390 -12.47 -3.20 12.07
CA GLU A 390 -13.64 -2.95 11.24
C GLU A 390 -13.54 -3.89 10.05
N VAL A 391 -14.42 -4.89 9.98
CA VAL A 391 -14.37 -5.94 8.96
C VAL A 391 -15.48 -5.72 7.94
N GLU A 392 -15.14 -5.95 6.67
CA GLU A 392 -16.09 -5.97 5.57
C GLU A 392 -16.20 -7.41 5.09
N VAL A 393 -17.42 -7.94 5.07
CA VAL A 393 -17.74 -9.27 4.52
C VAL A 393 -18.65 -9.02 3.34
N VAL A 394 -18.31 -9.62 2.21
CA VAL A 394 -18.87 -9.28 0.90
C VAL A 394 -19.40 -10.56 0.29
N GLY A 395 -20.69 -10.57 -0.06
CA GLY A 395 -21.33 -11.59 -0.87
C GLY A 395 -21.01 -11.41 -2.35
N THR A 396 -21.89 -11.92 -3.21
CA THR A 396 -21.74 -11.84 -4.67
C THR A 396 -22.92 -11.11 -5.29
N THR A 397 -23.06 -11.21 -6.61
CA THR A 397 -24.25 -10.73 -7.34
C THR A 397 -25.32 -11.82 -7.50
N GLU A 398 -25.13 -12.98 -6.88
CA GLU A 398 -26.09 -14.07 -6.84
C GLU A 398 -26.86 -14.08 -5.52
N ASP A 399 -27.93 -14.88 -5.45
CA ASP A 399 -28.81 -14.95 -4.29
C ASP A 399 -28.12 -15.61 -3.08
N GLU A 400 -28.00 -14.89 -1.96
CA GLU A 400 -27.36 -15.39 -0.74
C GLU A 400 -28.24 -15.30 0.52
N TYR A 401 -28.00 -16.25 1.42
CA TYR A 401 -28.57 -16.24 2.77
C TYR A 401 -27.52 -15.85 3.79
N PHE A 402 -27.68 -14.67 4.37
CA PHE A 402 -26.84 -14.14 5.45
C PHE A 402 -27.47 -14.46 6.80
N GLU A 403 -26.83 -15.36 7.54
CA GLU A 403 -27.23 -15.73 8.90
C GLU A 403 -26.33 -15.02 9.92
N ILE A 404 -26.92 -14.17 10.75
CA ILE A 404 -26.22 -13.44 11.82
C ILE A 404 -26.79 -13.87 13.17
N LYS A 405 -25.97 -14.56 13.97
CA LYS A 405 -26.34 -15.03 15.32
C LYS A 405 -25.56 -14.27 16.38
N LYS A 406 -26.29 -13.53 17.21
CA LYS A 406 -25.78 -12.95 18.46
C LYS A 406 -25.71 -14.05 19.52
N LEU A 407 -24.53 -14.65 19.67
CA LEU A 407 -24.32 -15.79 20.59
C LEU A 407 -24.31 -15.34 22.05
N ASN A 408 -23.73 -14.17 22.32
CA ASN A 408 -23.71 -13.50 23.62
C ASN A 408 -23.27 -12.03 23.45
N ASP A 409 -23.09 -11.29 24.55
CA ASP A 409 -22.69 -9.88 24.55
C ASP A 409 -21.34 -9.58 23.88
N LYS A 410 -20.51 -10.60 23.67
CA LYS A 410 -19.21 -10.47 23.00
C LYS A 410 -19.17 -11.09 21.63
N GLU A 411 -19.87 -12.20 21.43
CA GLU A 411 -19.69 -13.05 20.25
C GLU A 411 -20.84 -12.91 19.26
N THR A 412 -20.49 -12.70 17.99
CA THR A 412 -21.42 -12.66 16.87
C THR A 412 -20.93 -13.60 15.79
N GLN A 413 -21.67 -14.66 15.51
CA GLN A 413 -21.40 -15.57 14.41
C GLN A 413 -22.08 -15.07 13.14
N ILE A 414 -21.35 -15.08 12.04
CA ILE A 414 -21.84 -14.73 10.71
C ILE A 414 -21.54 -15.90 9.79
N ASN A 415 -22.59 -16.44 9.18
CA ASN A 415 -22.50 -17.47 8.16
C ASN A 415 -23.17 -16.96 6.88
N ILE A 416 -22.57 -17.21 5.73
CA ILE A 416 -23.16 -16.88 4.43
C ILE A 416 -23.25 -18.16 3.60
N TYR A 417 -24.42 -18.39 3.05
CA TYR A 417 -24.77 -19.59 2.29
C TYR A 417 -25.27 -19.19 0.91
N ASP A 418 -24.96 -19.99 -0.10
CA ASP A 418 -25.63 -19.90 -1.39
C ASP A 418 -27.08 -20.35 -1.23
N LEU A 419 -27.98 -19.72 -1.98
CA LEU A 419 -29.35 -20.19 -2.12
C LEU A 419 -29.45 -21.19 -3.29
N ASN A 420 -30.18 -22.29 -3.09
CA ASN A 420 -30.53 -23.22 -4.17
C ASN A 420 -31.70 -22.67 -5.01
N LYS A 421 -32.08 -23.41 -6.07
CA LYS A 421 -33.16 -22.99 -6.98
C LYS A 421 -34.52 -22.88 -6.27
N GLU A 422 -34.69 -23.56 -5.14
CA GLU A 422 -35.87 -23.51 -4.28
C GLU A 422 -35.83 -22.38 -3.24
N GLY A 423 -34.78 -21.54 -3.24
CA GLY A 423 -34.61 -20.43 -2.29
C GLY A 423 -34.22 -20.88 -0.88
N GLN A 424 -33.65 -22.08 -0.73
CA GLN A 424 -33.18 -22.62 0.55
C GLN A 424 -31.64 -22.55 0.64
N PRO A 425 -31.08 -22.24 1.81
CA PRO A 425 -29.64 -22.22 2.00
C PRO A 425 -29.04 -23.61 1.79
N LYS A 426 -27.92 -23.70 1.06
CA LYS A 426 -27.13 -24.93 0.96
C LYS A 426 -26.67 -25.40 2.35
N LYS A 427 -26.30 -26.67 2.45
CA LYS A 427 -25.93 -27.32 3.72
C LYS A 427 -24.76 -26.65 4.45
N ASN A 428 -23.74 -26.24 3.71
CA ASN A 428 -22.52 -25.66 4.27
C ASN A 428 -22.42 -24.18 3.88
N PRO A 429 -22.07 -23.28 4.83
CA PRO A 429 -21.78 -21.90 4.47
C PRO A 429 -20.43 -21.83 3.75
N PHE A 430 -20.32 -20.95 2.75
CA PHE A 430 -19.05 -20.68 2.10
C PHE A 430 -18.21 -19.64 2.85
N TYR A 431 -18.84 -18.90 3.76
CA TYR A 431 -18.18 -17.99 4.70
C TYR A 431 -18.69 -18.28 6.10
N SER A 432 -17.79 -18.53 7.05
CA SER A 432 -18.17 -18.67 8.45
C SER A 432 -17.13 -18.04 9.38
N ARG A 433 -17.57 -17.08 10.20
CA ARG A 433 -16.71 -16.46 11.20
C ARG A 433 -17.47 -16.05 12.45
N THR A 434 -16.88 -16.35 13.61
CA THR A 434 -17.29 -15.77 14.88
C THR A 434 -16.42 -14.57 15.21
N PHE A 435 -17.05 -13.40 15.34
CA PHE A 435 -16.44 -12.14 15.72
C PHE A 435 -16.60 -11.89 17.21
N THR A 436 -15.57 -11.33 17.84
CA THR A 436 -15.62 -10.87 19.23
C THR A 436 -15.58 -9.35 19.28
N SER A 437 -16.40 -8.72 20.14
CA SER A 437 -16.44 -7.26 20.28
C SER A 437 -15.14 -6.65 20.82
N ASP A 438 -14.31 -7.45 21.50
CA ASP A 438 -12.97 -7.09 21.97
C ASP A 438 -11.95 -6.96 20.81
N GLU A 439 -12.20 -7.62 19.67
CA GLU A 439 -11.33 -7.60 18.48
C GLU A 439 -11.92 -6.78 17.33
N THR A 440 -13.23 -6.90 17.10
CA THR A 440 -13.95 -6.34 15.97
C THR A 440 -15.12 -5.50 16.45
N HIS A 441 -15.02 -4.18 16.28
CA HIS A 441 -16.03 -3.23 16.72
C HIS A 441 -17.22 -3.12 15.76
N GLU A 442 -16.99 -3.32 14.47
CA GLU A 442 -18.03 -3.25 13.43
C GLU A 442 -17.75 -4.30 12.34
N VAL A 443 -18.81 -5.03 11.94
CA VAL A 443 -18.85 -5.80 10.70
C VAL A 443 -19.84 -5.15 9.75
N ARG A 444 -19.40 -4.97 8.50
CA ARG A 444 -20.21 -4.44 7.39
C ARG A 444 -20.44 -5.57 6.40
N LEU A 445 -21.69 -5.95 6.22
CA LEU A 445 -22.13 -6.97 5.28
C LEU A 445 -22.58 -6.26 4.01
N TYR A 446 -22.04 -6.71 2.88
CA TYR A 446 -22.37 -6.21 1.55
C TYR A 446 -22.98 -7.35 0.73
N GLY A 447 -24.25 -7.23 0.36
CA GLY A 447 -24.82 -7.96 -0.77
C GLY A 447 -24.59 -7.16 -2.04
N LEU A 448 -23.94 -7.72 -3.06
CA LEU A 448 -23.58 -6.94 -4.26
C LEU A 448 -24.68 -6.94 -5.32
N GLY A 449 -25.61 -7.90 -5.25
CA GLY A 449 -26.76 -8.11 -6.12
C GLY A 449 -27.48 -9.39 -5.70
N GLY A 450 -28.44 -9.84 -6.49
CA GLY A 450 -29.25 -11.02 -6.12
C GLY A 450 -30.34 -10.68 -5.09
N ASN A 451 -31.28 -11.59 -4.92
CA ASN A 451 -32.38 -11.43 -3.96
C ASN A 451 -31.96 -11.96 -2.59
N ASP A 452 -31.18 -11.17 -1.85
CA ASP A 452 -30.54 -11.62 -0.62
C ASP A 452 -31.53 -11.74 0.55
N ILE A 453 -31.27 -12.72 1.41
CA ILE A 453 -32.03 -12.96 2.63
C ILE A 453 -31.12 -12.78 3.85
N TYR A 454 -31.40 -11.76 4.66
CA TYR A 454 -30.71 -11.47 5.91
C TYR A 454 -31.55 -11.90 7.11
N LYS A 455 -31.08 -12.89 7.86
CA LYS A 455 -31.68 -13.33 9.12
C LYS A 455 -30.78 -12.99 10.30
N ILE A 456 -31.31 -12.21 11.25
CA ILE A 456 -30.57 -11.76 12.43
C ILE A 456 -31.29 -12.21 13.70
N ASP A 457 -30.63 -13.05 14.49
CA ASP A 457 -31.20 -13.68 15.68
C ASP A 457 -30.31 -13.44 16.92
N GLY A 458 -30.90 -13.55 18.12
CA GLY A 458 -30.22 -13.54 19.43
C GLY A 458 -30.47 -12.29 20.30
N SER A 459 -30.25 -12.39 21.60
CA SER A 459 -30.72 -11.38 22.58
C SER A 459 -29.70 -10.28 22.92
N ASP A 460 -28.46 -10.41 22.47
CA ASP A 460 -27.32 -9.66 23.01
C ASP A 460 -26.73 -8.63 22.06
N ASN A 461 -26.02 -7.63 22.59
CA ASN A 461 -25.53 -6.49 21.79
C ASN A 461 -24.43 -6.89 20.79
N GLY A 462 -23.45 -7.70 21.23
CA GLY A 462 -22.36 -8.25 20.40
C GLY A 462 -21.61 -7.21 19.54
N THR A 463 -20.99 -7.65 18.44
CA THR A 463 -20.32 -6.77 17.47
C THR A 463 -21.32 -5.94 16.67
N LYS A 464 -21.08 -4.64 16.46
CA LYS A 464 -21.98 -3.80 15.67
C LYS A 464 -22.10 -4.31 14.23
N ILE A 465 -23.32 -4.50 13.74
CA ILE A 465 -23.59 -4.94 12.37
C ILE A 465 -24.20 -3.81 11.54
N ARG A 466 -23.74 -3.72 10.29
CA ARG A 466 -24.31 -2.88 9.25
C ARG A 466 -24.50 -3.71 7.99
N ILE A 467 -25.68 -3.61 7.39
CA ILE A 467 -26.02 -4.30 6.14
C ILE A 467 -26.15 -3.23 5.05
N ILE A 468 -25.53 -3.50 3.90
CA ILE A 468 -25.60 -2.74 2.67
C ILE A 468 -26.09 -3.71 1.60
N GLY A 469 -27.29 -3.48 1.07
CA GLY A 469 -27.88 -4.35 0.04
C GLY A 469 -27.41 -4.01 -1.37
N GLY A 470 -27.96 -4.75 -2.33
CA GLY A 470 -27.66 -4.67 -3.75
C GLY A 470 -28.73 -3.92 -4.56
N PRO A 471 -28.60 -3.84 -5.90
CA PRO A 471 -29.63 -3.25 -6.76
C PRO A 471 -30.95 -4.04 -6.80
N ASP A 472 -30.93 -5.31 -6.40
CA ASP A 472 -32.04 -6.25 -6.47
C ASP A 472 -32.90 -6.26 -5.18
N LYS A 473 -33.85 -7.19 -5.08
CA LYS A 473 -34.85 -7.20 -4.00
C LYS A 473 -34.44 -8.09 -2.84
N ASP A 474 -34.13 -7.43 -1.73
CA ASP A 474 -33.70 -8.13 -0.52
C ASP A 474 -34.84 -8.32 0.50
N SER A 475 -34.62 -9.28 1.40
CA SER A 475 -35.44 -9.52 2.58
C SER A 475 -34.58 -9.50 3.85
N LEU A 476 -35.00 -8.75 4.87
CA LEU A 476 -34.32 -8.66 6.15
C LEU A 476 -35.29 -8.89 7.30
N VAL A 477 -35.01 -9.90 8.12
CA VAL A 477 -35.74 -10.18 9.36
C VAL A 477 -34.77 -10.07 10.54
N ASN A 478 -35.01 -9.08 11.42
CA ASN A 478 -34.25 -8.91 12.65
C ASN A 478 -35.08 -9.30 13.87
N GLU A 479 -34.87 -10.51 14.37
CA GLU A 479 -35.46 -11.03 15.60
C GLU A 479 -34.58 -10.73 16.83
N SER A 480 -33.41 -10.09 16.63
CA SER A 480 -32.53 -9.70 17.73
C SER A 480 -33.03 -8.46 18.48
N ARG A 481 -32.60 -8.31 19.75
CA ARG A 481 -32.88 -7.09 20.55
C ARG A 481 -32.14 -5.86 20.01
N THR A 482 -31.01 -6.06 19.34
CA THR A 482 -30.14 -4.99 18.89
C THR A 482 -30.64 -4.35 17.61
N ARG A 483 -30.56 -3.01 17.55
CA ARG A 483 -30.93 -2.26 16.36
C ARG A 483 -29.87 -2.39 15.27
N ILE A 484 -30.24 -3.02 14.15
CA ILE A 484 -29.38 -3.14 12.96
C ILE A 484 -29.52 -1.91 12.07
N ARG A 485 -28.43 -1.47 11.43
CA ARG A 485 -28.48 -0.42 10.41
C ARG A 485 -28.48 -1.06 9.04
N TYR A 486 -29.49 -0.73 8.23
CA TYR A 486 -29.69 -1.29 6.90
C TYR A 486 -29.70 -0.15 5.87
N TYR A 487 -28.89 -0.27 4.83
CA TYR A 487 -28.72 0.71 3.76
C TYR A 487 -29.11 0.06 2.44
N ASP A 488 -30.12 0.60 1.77
CA ASP A 488 -30.58 0.03 0.50
C ASP A 488 -31.50 0.95 -0.34
N ASN A 489 -31.95 0.46 -1.49
CA ASN A 489 -33.05 1.00 -2.26
C ASN A 489 -34.41 0.72 -1.60
N PRO A 490 -35.44 1.55 -1.85
CA PRO A 490 -36.79 1.30 -1.34
C PRO A 490 -37.45 0.03 -1.91
N GLY A 491 -38.41 -0.51 -1.14
CA GLY A 491 -39.28 -1.61 -1.58
C GLY A 491 -38.76 -3.01 -1.28
N ASN A 492 -37.82 -3.15 -0.34
CA ASN A 492 -37.36 -4.43 0.22
C ASN A 492 -38.23 -4.82 1.43
N PHE A 493 -38.35 -6.11 1.69
CA PHE A 493 -39.06 -6.59 2.87
C PHE A 493 -38.15 -6.44 4.10
N VAL A 494 -38.56 -5.66 5.10
CA VAL A 494 -37.74 -5.42 6.29
C VAL A 494 -38.60 -5.42 7.55
N SER A 495 -38.37 -6.39 8.43
CA SER A 495 -39.08 -6.61 9.69
C SER A 495 -38.15 -6.57 10.91
N GLY A 496 -38.68 -6.18 12.07
CA GLY A 496 -37.95 -6.14 13.35
C GLY A 496 -37.28 -4.79 13.69
N ASN A 497 -36.37 -4.78 14.68
CA ASN A 497 -35.71 -3.56 15.17
C ASN A 497 -34.61 -3.08 14.20
N VAL A 498 -34.99 -2.37 13.14
CA VAL A 498 -34.07 -1.93 12.08
C VAL A 498 -34.11 -0.43 11.87
N ARG A 499 -32.94 0.21 11.83
CA ARG A 499 -32.78 1.58 11.33
C ARG A 499 -32.55 1.55 9.82
N LYS A 500 -33.62 1.79 9.06
CA LYS A 500 -33.59 1.85 7.60
C LYS A 500 -32.98 3.17 7.12
N HIS A 501 -32.05 3.08 6.19
CA HIS A 501 -31.49 4.19 5.43
C HIS A 501 -31.78 3.88 3.96
N LEU A 502 -32.90 4.38 3.45
CA LEU A 502 -33.35 4.05 2.09
C LEU A 502 -33.12 5.23 1.14
N SER A 503 -32.67 4.96 -0.09
CA SER A 503 -32.42 5.99 -1.10
C SER A 503 -32.64 5.45 -2.52
N ASN A 504 -33.22 6.27 -3.40
CA ASN A 504 -33.30 5.96 -4.84
C ASN A 504 -31.96 6.18 -5.56
N ASP A 505 -30.99 6.83 -4.91
CA ASP A 505 -29.63 6.99 -5.43
C ASP A 505 -28.86 5.67 -5.24
N SER A 506 -28.49 5.01 -6.34
CA SER A 506 -27.80 3.71 -6.35
C SER A 506 -26.43 3.74 -5.66
N SER A 507 -25.84 4.92 -5.45
CA SER A 507 -24.61 5.04 -4.64
C SER A 507 -24.79 4.61 -3.18
N ILE A 508 -26.03 4.45 -2.69
CA ILE A 508 -26.28 3.88 -1.36
C ILE A 508 -25.81 2.42 -1.24
N ASN A 509 -25.72 1.70 -2.36
CA ASN A 509 -25.28 0.31 -2.44
C ASN A 509 -23.82 0.19 -2.91
N GLU A 510 -23.14 1.33 -3.14
CA GLU A 510 -21.76 1.31 -3.62
C GLU A 510 -20.83 0.57 -2.66
N TYR A 511 -20.18 -0.45 -3.22
CA TYR A 511 -19.08 -1.17 -2.62
C TYR A 511 -17.75 -0.72 -3.25
N ASN A 512 -16.87 -0.16 -2.42
CA ASN A 512 -15.55 0.29 -2.84
C ASN A 512 -14.48 -0.27 -1.89
N TYR A 513 -13.82 -1.35 -2.30
CA TYR A 513 -12.77 -2.00 -1.50
C TYR A 513 -11.54 -1.10 -1.25
N LYS A 514 -11.38 0.01 -2.00
CA LYS A 514 -10.32 1.01 -1.82
C LYS A 514 -10.73 2.16 -0.88
N ALA A 515 -11.90 2.10 -0.24
CA ALA A 515 -12.38 3.17 0.63
C ALA A 515 -11.63 3.26 1.99
N PHE A 516 -10.92 2.21 2.40
CA PHE A 516 -10.29 2.19 3.73
C PHE A 516 -9.09 3.14 3.86
N LYS A 517 -9.21 4.11 4.78
CA LYS A 517 -8.17 5.06 5.15
C LYS A 517 -7.78 4.87 6.62
N TYR A 518 -6.50 5.05 6.92
CA TYR A 518 -6.02 4.98 8.31
C TYR A 518 -6.40 6.26 9.05
N ASN A 519 -6.59 6.15 10.36
CA ASN A 519 -6.45 7.30 11.24
C ASN A 519 -4.99 7.73 11.24
N VAL A 520 -4.76 9.02 11.13
CA VAL A 520 -3.44 9.61 10.85
C VAL A 520 -3.26 10.76 11.83
N GLY A 521 -2.12 10.84 12.49
CA GLY A 521 -1.80 11.99 13.33
C GLY A 521 -0.35 12.43 13.24
N HIS A 522 -0.14 13.66 12.76
CA HIS A 522 1.18 14.17 12.39
C HIS A 522 1.57 15.38 13.23
N THR A 523 2.87 15.51 13.47
CA THR A 523 3.44 16.67 14.15
C THR A 523 3.78 17.76 13.14
N ILE A 524 3.44 19.00 13.48
CA ILE A 524 3.81 20.20 12.73
C ILE A 524 5.06 20.79 13.38
N LYS A 525 6.18 20.87 12.63
CA LYS A 525 7.47 21.35 13.14
C LYS A 525 8.27 22.02 12.04
N LEU A 526 8.20 23.34 11.92
CA LEU A 526 9.02 24.10 10.97
C LEU A 526 9.29 25.53 11.51
N PRO A 527 10.43 26.15 11.15
CA PRO A 527 10.58 27.60 11.22
C PRO A 527 9.72 28.25 10.13
N PHE A 528 9.06 29.34 10.47
CA PHE A 528 8.23 30.11 9.56
C PHE A 528 8.59 31.58 9.63
N TYR A 529 8.29 32.29 8.55
CA TYR A 529 8.28 33.74 8.51
C TYR A 529 6.89 34.21 8.09
N SER A 530 6.34 35.17 8.82
CA SER A 530 5.20 35.95 8.35
C SER A 530 5.42 37.43 8.64
N ASN A 531 4.77 38.31 7.89
CA ASN A 531 4.88 39.75 8.13
C ASN A 531 4.42 40.11 9.56
N THR A 532 3.40 39.43 10.09
CA THR A 532 2.80 39.75 11.39
C THR A 532 3.53 39.16 12.59
N ARG A 533 4.08 37.94 12.46
CA ARG A 533 4.78 37.22 13.53
C ARG A 533 6.30 37.25 13.38
N GLY A 534 6.82 37.83 12.29
CA GLY A 534 8.24 37.76 11.95
C GLY A 534 8.73 36.33 11.85
N ILE A 535 9.99 36.12 12.25
CA ILE A 535 10.59 34.78 12.38
C ILE A 535 10.01 34.11 13.62
N HIS A 536 9.39 32.95 13.42
CA HIS A 536 8.77 32.18 14.50
C HIS A 536 8.94 30.68 14.30
N VAL A 537 8.85 29.95 15.40
CA VAL A 537 8.72 28.48 15.38
C VAL A 537 7.29 28.11 15.72
N MET A 538 6.78 27.11 15.00
CA MET A 538 5.47 26.53 15.26
C MET A 538 5.63 25.04 15.57
N GLY A 539 5.09 24.63 16.71
CA GLY A 539 4.96 23.24 17.12
C GLY A 539 3.49 22.89 17.24
N GLY A 540 3.05 21.78 16.66
CA GLY A 540 1.66 21.36 16.77
C GLY A 540 1.43 19.89 16.50
N TYR A 541 0.20 19.45 16.70
CA TYR A 541 -0.24 18.10 16.39
C TYR A 541 -1.62 18.13 15.75
N THR A 542 -1.76 17.39 14.65
CA THR A 542 -3.03 17.13 14.00
C THR A 542 -3.37 15.67 14.20
N TYR A 543 -4.62 15.34 14.54
CA TYR A 543 -5.13 13.98 14.49
C TYR A 543 -6.43 13.93 13.69
N THR A 544 -6.41 13.12 12.64
CA THR A 544 -7.54 12.91 11.73
C THR A 544 -8.08 11.50 11.91
N ARG A 545 -9.36 11.42 12.28
CA ARG A 545 -10.11 10.17 12.37
C ARG A 545 -10.96 9.97 11.12
N GLN A 546 -10.78 8.82 10.48
CA GLN A 546 -11.58 8.36 9.37
C GLN A 546 -12.90 7.76 9.85
N GLY A 547 -13.89 7.72 8.98
CA GLY A 547 -15.18 7.09 9.28
C GLY A 547 -15.84 6.55 8.03
N TRP A 548 -16.69 5.53 8.20
CA TRP A 548 -17.41 4.92 7.10
C TRP A 548 -18.28 5.94 6.36
N ARG A 549 -18.08 6.06 5.04
CA ARG A 549 -18.73 7.03 4.14
C ARG A 549 -18.62 8.49 4.62
N LYS A 550 -17.56 8.83 5.36
CA LYS A 550 -17.23 10.21 5.75
C LYS A 550 -16.05 10.69 4.90
N GLU A 551 -16.35 11.50 3.88
CA GLU A 551 -15.36 12.14 3.03
C GLU A 551 -15.27 13.64 3.38
N PRO A 552 -14.05 14.23 3.50
CA PRO A 552 -12.74 13.59 3.36
C PRO A 552 -12.29 12.73 4.58
N PHE A 553 -12.93 12.91 5.74
CA PHE A 553 -12.70 12.18 6.99
C PHE A 553 -13.90 12.39 7.95
N SER A 554 -13.96 11.69 9.09
CA SER A 554 -15.02 11.91 10.09
C SER A 554 -14.79 13.18 10.89
N TRP A 555 -13.61 13.33 11.49
CA TRP A 555 -13.21 14.56 12.14
C TRP A 555 -11.69 14.71 12.17
N SER A 556 -11.22 15.95 12.32
CA SER A 556 -9.80 16.29 12.44
C SER A 556 -9.63 17.37 13.52
N GLN A 557 -8.65 17.19 14.39
CA GLN A 557 -8.30 18.14 15.45
C GLN A 557 -6.86 18.59 15.24
N THR A 558 -6.62 19.89 15.18
CA THR A 558 -5.30 20.49 15.06
C THR A 558 -5.08 21.43 16.24
N LEU A 559 -3.98 21.25 16.97
CA LEU A 559 -3.54 22.17 18.01
C LEU A 559 -2.13 22.66 17.68
N ARG A 560 -1.92 23.97 17.69
CA ARG A 560 -0.66 24.63 17.33
C ARG A 560 -0.25 25.62 18.40
N PHE A 561 1.03 25.63 18.69
CA PHE A 561 1.72 26.59 19.54
C PHE A 561 2.77 27.30 18.70
N VAL A 562 2.89 28.60 18.90
CA VAL A 562 3.79 29.48 18.17
C VAL A 562 4.62 30.28 19.17
N TYR A 563 5.92 30.40 18.88
CA TYR A 563 6.79 31.36 19.54
C TYR A 563 7.46 32.25 18.49
N SER A 564 7.20 33.55 18.57
CA SER A 564 7.83 34.56 17.71
C SER A 564 9.12 35.07 18.34
N PHE A 565 10.24 34.90 17.63
CA PHE A 565 11.52 35.46 18.04
C PHE A 565 11.59 36.97 17.78
N THR A 566 10.96 37.42 16.70
CA THR A 566 10.91 38.84 16.32
C THR A 566 10.10 39.66 17.34
N ASN A 567 8.94 39.15 17.74
CA ASN A 567 8.05 39.85 18.67
C ASN A 567 8.27 39.46 20.14
N LYS A 568 9.08 38.42 20.41
CA LYS A 568 9.28 37.81 21.74
C LYS A 568 7.96 37.43 22.42
N SER A 569 7.04 36.87 21.64
CA SER A 569 5.65 36.61 22.06
C SER A 569 5.20 35.19 21.78
N PHE A 570 4.22 34.74 22.55
CA PHE A 570 3.55 33.47 22.33
C PHE A 570 2.27 33.64 21.52
N GLY A 571 1.92 32.60 20.78
CA GLY A 571 0.62 32.46 20.15
C GLY A 571 0.26 30.99 20.01
N GLY A 572 -0.91 30.75 19.47
CA GLY A 572 -1.40 29.41 19.24
C GLY A 572 -2.81 29.41 18.70
N ASP A 573 -3.19 28.27 18.18
CA ASP A 573 -4.51 28.08 17.65
C ASP A 573 -4.95 26.62 17.74
N TYR A 574 -6.26 26.46 17.69
CA TYR A 574 -6.95 25.20 17.62
C TYR A 574 -7.95 25.25 16.47
N THR A 575 -7.98 24.17 15.69
CA THR A 575 -8.97 23.94 14.64
C THR A 575 -9.55 22.55 14.79
N GLY A 576 -10.87 22.46 15.00
CA GLY A 576 -11.63 21.22 15.01
C GLY A 576 -12.61 21.18 13.85
N ILE A 577 -12.49 20.17 12.98
CA ILE A 577 -13.38 19.96 11.83
C ILE A 577 -14.13 18.65 12.04
N PHE A 578 -15.46 18.69 12.00
CA PHE A 578 -16.31 17.50 12.08
C PHE A 578 -17.20 17.45 10.84
N ASN A 579 -17.03 16.43 10.01
CA ASN A 579 -17.78 16.34 8.76
C ASN A 579 -19.10 15.59 8.94
N GLN A 580 -20.15 16.12 8.32
CA GLN A 580 -21.47 15.49 8.22
C GLN A 580 -22.03 15.04 9.59
N VAL A 581 -21.99 15.91 10.59
CA VAL A 581 -22.49 15.61 11.95
C VAL A 581 -24.02 15.62 11.96
N ILE A 582 -24.62 16.59 11.28
CA ILE A 582 -26.08 16.77 11.18
C ILE A 582 -26.48 16.65 9.71
N GLY A 583 -26.87 15.45 9.28
CA GLY A 583 -27.11 15.18 7.87
C GLY A 583 -25.87 15.45 7.03
N LYS A 584 -25.93 16.42 6.12
CA LYS A 584 -24.81 16.85 5.28
C LYS A 584 -23.98 17.99 5.88
N TRP A 585 -24.45 18.61 6.97
CA TRP A 585 -23.80 19.75 7.61
C TRP A 585 -22.58 19.34 8.43
N ASN A 586 -21.51 20.12 8.28
CA ASN A 586 -20.25 20.03 9.00
C ASN A 586 -20.24 21.03 10.16
N ILE A 587 -19.46 20.73 11.19
CA ILE A 587 -19.19 21.64 12.31
C ILE A 587 -17.71 22.04 12.28
N LEU A 588 -17.44 23.34 12.33
CA LEU A 588 -16.10 23.90 12.41
C LEU A 588 -15.94 24.65 13.73
N LEU A 589 -14.87 24.34 14.45
CA LEU A 589 -14.46 25.01 15.68
C LEU A 589 -13.10 25.65 15.45
N ASN A 590 -12.97 26.94 15.73
CA ASN A 590 -11.69 27.62 15.72
C ASN A 590 -11.50 28.40 17.01
N ALA A 591 -10.27 28.40 17.52
CA ALA A 591 -9.84 29.32 18.54
C ALA A 591 -8.40 29.72 18.22
N SER A 592 -8.06 30.99 18.30
CA SER A 592 -6.67 31.42 18.23
C SER A 592 -6.39 32.54 19.19
N TYR A 593 -5.15 32.60 19.63
CA TYR A 593 -4.65 33.66 20.48
C TYR A 593 -3.23 34.01 20.08
N ASP A 594 -2.95 35.30 19.95
CA ASP A 594 -1.62 35.84 19.76
C ASP A 594 -1.39 36.96 20.77
N GLN A 595 -0.35 36.82 21.58
CA GLN A 595 -0.01 37.82 22.59
C GLN A 595 0.48 39.12 21.94
N VAL A 596 1.22 39.02 20.82
CA VAL A 596 1.69 40.18 20.04
C VAL A 596 1.76 39.85 18.55
N LEU A 597 0.95 40.54 17.74
CA LEU A 597 1.07 40.65 16.29
C LEU A 597 1.55 42.04 15.90
N LYS A 598 2.42 42.12 14.88
CA LYS A 598 2.92 43.37 14.33
C LYS A 598 2.27 43.65 12.98
N ASN A 599 1.36 44.60 12.93
CA ASN A 599 0.66 45.01 11.72
C ASN A 599 1.32 46.26 11.12
N TYR A 600 1.48 46.26 9.81
CA TYR A 600 2.02 47.40 9.06
C TYR A 600 0.88 48.17 8.42
N PHE A 601 0.88 49.50 8.55
CA PHE A 601 -0.15 50.35 7.96
C PHE A 601 0.42 51.73 7.57
N PHE A 602 -0.21 52.42 6.63
CA PHE A 602 0.29 53.67 6.03
C PHE A 602 -0.29 54.95 6.65
N GLY A 603 -1.28 54.84 7.53
CA GLY A 603 -1.97 55.97 8.16
C GLY A 603 -3.38 55.60 8.58
N VAL A 604 -4.03 56.46 9.35
CA VAL A 604 -5.41 56.26 9.80
C VAL A 604 -6.35 56.87 8.76
N GLY A 605 -6.84 56.03 7.84
CA GLY A 605 -7.80 56.44 6.81
C GLY A 605 -7.17 56.93 5.49
N ASN A 606 -7.99 56.94 4.45
CA ASN A 606 -7.58 57.21 3.06
C ASN A 606 -7.11 58.66 2.81
N GLU A 607 -7.38 59.58 3.75
CA GLU A 607 -7.05 61.01 3.62
C GLU A 607 -5.87 61.45 4.52
N SER A 608 -5.15 60.51 5.13
CA SER A 608 -3.97 60.84 5.94
C SER A 608 -2.86 61.47 5.08
N PRO A 609 -2.46 62.73 5.33
CA PRO A 609 -1.45 63.39 4.52
C PRO A 609 -0.05 62.78 4.77
N TYR A 610 0.66 62.43 3.70
CA TYR A 610 2.01 61.88 3.75
C TYR A 610 3.03 62.98 4.06
N THR A 611 3.25 63.25 5.36
CA THR A 611 4.01 64.40 5.85
C THR A 611 5.42 64.06 6.35
N LYS A 612 5.80 62.77 6.39
CA LYS A 612 7.12 62.30 6.82
C LYS A 612 7.64 61.20 5.88
N LYS A 613 8.97 61.15 5.67
CA LYS A 613 9.67 60.08 4.93
C LYS A 613 9.74 58.79 5.75
N ILE A 614 8.58 58.21 6.04
CA ILE A 614 8.40 56.94 6.77
C ILE A 614 7.83 55.92 5.79
N ASP A 615 8.42 54.72 5.73
CA ASP A 615 7.95 53.65 4.83
C ASP A 615 6.61 53.06 5.31
N TYR A 616 6.42 52.87 6.62
CA TYR A 616 5.18 52.39 7.23
C TYR A 616 5.14 52.67 8.74
N TYR A 617 3.93 52.76 9.30
CA TYR A 617 3.69 52.69 10.74
C TYR A 617 3.53 51.22 11.17
N THR A 618 3.80 50.96 12.45
CA THR A 618 3.65 49.62 13.05
C THR A 618 2.68 49.67 14.22
N LEU A 619 1.68 48.78 14.20
CA LEU A 619 0.74 48.59 15.30
C LEU A 619 0.98 47.21 15.93
N HIS A 620 1.15 47.17 17.25
CA HIS A 620 1.21 45.92 17.99
C HIS A 620 -0.15 45.62 18.62
N THR A 621 -0.70 44.44 18.34
CA THR A 621 -2.00 44.02 18.87
C THR A 621 -1.90 42.68 19.60
N SER A 622 -2.74 42.50 20.62
CA SER A 622 -3.00 41.19 21.23
C SER A 622 -4.37 40.75 20.75
N ASP A 623 -4.42 39.64 20.03
CA ASP A 623 -5.61 39.21 19.32
C ASP A 623 -6.07 37.85 19.86
N GLY A 624 -7.34 37.76 20.22
CA GLY A 624 -8.00 36.50 20.57
C GLY A 624 -9.26 36.35 19.75
N ASN A 625 -9.46 35.19 19.14
CA ASN A 625 -10.70 34.88 18.43
C ASN A 625 -11.17 33.45 18.72
N GLY A 626 -12.48 33.26 18.61
CA GLY A 626 -13.12 31.96 18.69
C GLY A 626 -14.34 31.95 17.77
N SER A 627 -14.57 30.84 17.08
CA SER A 627 -15.75 30.67 16.24
C SER A 627 -16.26 29.24 16.25
N ILE A 628 -17.59 29.12 16.16
CA ILE A 628 -18.31 27.90 15.85
C ILE A 628 -19.10 28.14 14.55
N GLY A 629 -18.92 27.26 13.58
CA GLY A 629 -19.58 27.35 12.27
C GLY A 629 -20.30 26.06 11.92
N LEU A 630 -21.43 26.20 11.25
CA LEU A 630 -22.14 25.12 10.56
C LEU A 630 -21.98 25.36 9.05
N ASN A 631 -21.51 24.37 8.28
CA ASN A 631 -21.29 24.48 6.83
C ASN A 631 -21.80 23.27 6.07
#